data_AF-A0A440VAM1-F1
#
_entry.id   AF-A0A440VAM1-F1
#
_cell.length_a   1.000
_cell.length_b   1.000
_cell.length_c   1.000
_cell.angle_alpha   90.00
_cell.angle_beta   90.00
_cell.angle_gamma   90.00
#
_symmetry.space_group_name_H-M   'P 1'
#
loop_
_entity.id
_entity.type
_entity.pdbx_description
1 polymer ?
#
loop_
_entity_poly.entity_id
_entity_poly.type
_entity_poly.pdbx_seq_one_letter_code
_entity_poly.pdbx_strand_id
1 'polypeptide(L)' 'PGRRARELCPQLIFVGGRFGEYQRLGDAAIKVLDDFTPLVERISIDEAFADVAGCTHLFGPPDEIARTIRRRVKSELG' A
#
# COMPACT_ATOMS: atom_id res chain seq x y z
N PRO A 1 10.07 23.17 -2.04
CA PRO A 1 11.46 22.84 -1.61
C PRO A 1 11.54 22.58 -0.10
N GLY A 2 12.48 21.75 0.36
CA GLY A 2 12.63 21.40 1.79
C GLY A 2 12.76 22.62 2.71
N ARG A 3 13.45 23.68 2.27
CA ARG A 3 13.54 24.96 2.99
C ARG A 3 12.15 25.54 3.31
N ARG A 4 11.26 25.62 2.32
CA ARG A 4 9.91 26.18 2.50
C ARG A 4 9.07 25.34 3.47
N ALA A 5 9.23 24.02 3.45
CA ALA A 5 8.56 23.13 4.41
C ALA A 5 9.00 23.42 5.86
N ARG A 6 10.29 23.69 6.08
CA ARG A 6 10.82 24.08 7.40
C ARG A 6 10.34 25.44 7.86
N GLU A 7 10.24 26.42 6.96
CA GLU A 7 9.69 27.75 7.29
C GLU A 7 8.23 27.67 7.75
N LEU A 8 7.43 26.82 7.10
CA LEU A 8 6.03 26.60 7.45
C LEU A 8 5.84 25.73 8.70
N CYS A 9 6.82 24.86 9.00
CA CYS A 9 6.80 23.95 10.14
C CYS A 9 8.21 23.86 10.76
N PRO A 10 8.58 24.78 11.66
CA PRO A 10 9.92 24.84 12.24
C PRO A 10 10.35 23.55 12.95
N GLN A 11 9.38 22.84 13.55
CA GLN A 11 9.55 21.57 14.25
C GLN A 11 9.61 20.34 13.32
N LEU A 12 9.52 20.52 11.99
CA LEU A 12 9.57 19.40 11.03
C LEU A 12 10.85 18.56 11.19
N ILE A 13 10.71 17.25 11.36
CA ILE A 13 11.85 16.35 11.44
C ILE A 13 12.20 15.87 10.03
N PHE A 14 13.45 16.11 9.60
CA PHE A 14 13.94 15.61 8.31
C PHE A 14 14.67 14.30 8.55
N VAL A 15 14.31 13.28 7.80
CA VAL A 15 14.93 11.95 7.84
C VAL A 15 15.49 11.61 6.47
N GLY A 16 16.57 10.83 6.45
CA GLY A 16 17.12 10.28 5.21
C GLY A 16 16.25 9.16 4.64
N GLY A 17 16.24 9.00 3.32
CA GLY A 17 15.51 7.93 2.65
C GLY A 17 16.14 6.55 2.86
N ARG A 18 15.32 5.52 3.06
CA ARG A 18 15.71 4.11 3.13
C ARG A 18 15.03 3.31 2.00
N PHE A 19 15.40 3.59 0.75
CA PHE A 19 14.71 3.07 -0.44
C PHE A 19 14.57 1.54 -0.49
N GLY A 20 15.58 0.80 -0.02
CA GLY A 20 15.51 -0.67 0.04
C GLY A 20 14.39 -1.18 0.96
N GLU A 21 14.20 -0.54 2.12
CA GLU A 21 13.11 -0.90 3.03
C GLU A 21 11.74 -0.49 2.47
N TYR A 22 11.66 0.67 1.81
CA TYR A 22 10.41 1.10 1.17
C TYR A 22 10.01 0.11 0.07
N GLN A 23 10.98 -0.35 -0.74
CA GLN A 23 10.71 -1.33 -1.80
C GLN A 23 10.27 -2.66 -1.21
N ARG A 24 11.01 -3.17 -0.23
CA ARG A 24 10.68 -4.42 0.46
C ARG A 24 9.26 -4.39 1.04
N LEU A 25 8.88 -3.29 1.69
CA LEU A 25 7.54 -3.15 2.28
C LEU A 25 6.45 -2.94 1.22
N GLY A 26 6.73 -2.16 0.18
CA GLY A 26 5.82 -1.98 -0.95
C GLY A 26 5.54 -3.30 -1.69
N ASP A 27 6.57 -4.10 -1.91
CA ASP A 27 6.46 -5.44 -2.50
C ASP A 27 5.61 -6.36 -1.61
N ALA A 28 5.85 -6.34 -0.30
CA ALA A 28 5.08 -7.13 0.65
C ALA A 28 3.60 -6.68 0.71
N ALA A 29 3.32 -5.37 0.63
CA ALA A 29 1.96 -4.85 0.62
C ALA A 29 1.21 -5.25 -0.65
N ILE A 30 1.86 -5.17 -1.81
CA ILE A 30 1.26 -5.59 -3.08
C ILE A 30 1.03 -7.10 -3.12
N LYS A 31 1.94 -7.88 -2.54
CA LYS A 31 1.76 -9.34 -2.41
C LYS A 31 0.47 -9.74 -1.69
N VAL A 32 -0.05 -8.91 -0.78
CA VAL A 32 -1.34 -9.17 -0.13
C VAL A 32 -2.49 -9.15 -1.14
N LEU A 33 -2.43 -8.35 -2.20
CA LEU A 33 -3.45 -8.32 -3.25
C LEU A 33 -3.46 -9.61 -4.07
N ASP A 34 -2.29 -10.21 -4.32
CA ASP A 34 -2.15 -11.46 -5.07
C ASP A 34 -2.91 -12.64 -4.44
N ASP A 35 -3.14 -12.59 -3.12
CA ASP A 35 -3.93 -13.61 -2.40
C ASP A 35 -5.44 -13.54 -2.73
N PHE A 36 -5.91 -12.45 -3.33
CA PHE A 36 -7.32 -12.25 -3.70
C PHE A 36 -7.57 -12.39 -5.19
N THR A 37 -6.66 -11.86 -6.02
CA THR A 37 -6.80 -11.89 -7.48
C THR A 37 -5.42 -11.94 -8.13
N PRO A 38 -5.25 -12.69 -9.23
CA PRO A 38 -4.04 -12.63 -10.04
C PRO A 38 -4.01 -11.38 -10.96
N LEU A 39 -5.13 -10.64 -11.06
CA LEU A 39 -5.26 -9.47 -11.94
C LEU A 39 -4.84 -8.20 -11.19
N VAL A 40 -3.53 -8.07 -10.96
CA VAL A 40 -2.93 -6.93 -10.25
C VAL A 40 -2.00 -6.15 -11.19
N GLU A 41 -2.19 -4.84 -11.26
CA GLU A 41 -1.33 -3.92 -12.00
C GLU A 41 -0.68 -2.92 -11.05
N ARG A 42 0.64 -3.02 -10.88
CA ARG A 42 1.41 -2.11 -10.02
C ARG A 42 1.73 -0.79 -10.74
N ILE A 43 1.42 0.33 -10.08
CA ILE A 43 1.66 1.68 -10.60
C ILE A 43 2.89 2.32 -9.93
N SER A 44 3.06 2.10 -8.63
CA SER A 44 4.18 2.64 -7.86
C SER A 44 4.61 1.65 -6.77
N ILE A 45 5.47 2.10 -5.86
CA ILE A 45 5.89 1.30 -4.72
C ILE A 45 4.73 0.95 -3.78
N ASP A 46 3.74 1.84 -3.67
CA ASP A 46 2.63 1.82 -2.71
C ASP A 46 1.24 1.84 -3.37
N GLU A 47 1.17 1.84 -4.71
CA GLU A 47 -0.09 1.88 -5.47
C GLU A 47 -0.18 0.75 -6.50
N ALA A 48 -1.35 0.11 -6.56
CA ALA A 48 -1.71 -0.90 -7.55
C ALA A 48 -3.23 -0.91 -7.80
N PHE A 49 -3.63 -1.28 -9.01
CA PHE A 49 -5.00 -1.68 -9.33
C PHE A 49 -5.15 -3.20 -9.17
N ALA A 50 -6.33 -3.64 -8.75
CA ALA A 50 -6.68 -5.05 -8.66
C ALA A 50 -8.11 -5.27 -9.14
N ASP A 51 -8.30 -6.14 -10.13
CA ASP A 51 -9.64 -6.55 -10.58
C ASP A 51 -10.14 -7.72 -9.74
N VAL A 52 -11.21 -7.47 -8.98
CA VAL A 52 -11.82 -8.43 -8.05
C VAL A 52 -13.19 -8.91 -8.51
N ALA A 53 -13.65 -8.56 -9.71
CA ALA A 53 -14.99 -8.89 -10.19
C ALA A 53 -15.26 -10.41 -10.14
N GLY A 54 -14.26 -11.22 -10.52
CA GLY A 54 -14.32 -12.68 -10.49
C GLY A 54 -14.16 -13.33 -9.11
N CYS A 55 -13.85 -12.56 -8.08
CA CYS A 55 -13.46 -13.08 -6.76
C CYS A 55 -14.56 -12.89 -5.69
N THR A 56 -15.67 -12.26 -6.07
CA THR A 56 -16.72 -11.84 -5.12
C THR A 56 -17.43 -13.00 -4.43
N HIS A 57 -17.51 -14.18 -5.07
CA HIS A 57 -18.10 -15.37 -4.44
C HIS A 57 -17.22 -15.95 -3.33
N LEU A 58 -15.90 -15.79 -3.43
CA LEU A 58 -14.94 -16.33 -2.45
C LEU A 58 -14.72 -15.37 -1.27
N PHE A 59 -14.68 -14.06 -1.57
CA PHE A 59 -14.20 -13.06 -0.60
C PHE A 59 -15.21 -11.95 -0.29
N GLY A 60 -16.43 -12.01 -0.86
CA GLY A 60 -17.48 -11.02 -0.64
C GLY A 60 -17.42 -9.84 -1.62
N PRO A 61 -18.27 -8.82 -1.44
CA PRO A 61 -18.31 -7.65 -2.32
C PRO A 61 -16.99 -6.86 -2.29
N PRO A 62 -16.70 -6.05 -3.33
CA PRO A 62 -15.42 -5.34 -3.46
C PRO A 62 -15.01 -4.49 -2.25
N ASP A 63 -15.97 -3.88 -1.53
CA ASP A 63 -15.67 -3.06 -0.36
C ASP A 63 -15.25 -3.91 0.85
N GLU A 64 -15.76 -5.13 1.00
CA GLU A 64 -15.31 -6.09 2.02
C GLU A 64 -13.91 -6.62 1.70
N ILE A 65 -13.62 -6.91 0.43
CA ILE A 65 -12.28 -7.28 -0.05
C ILE A 65 -11.29 -6.17 0.29
N ALA A 66 -11.60 -4.92 -0.07
CA ALA A 66 -10.75 -3.77 0.21
C ALA A 66 -10.52 -3.55 1.72
N ARG A 67 -11.57 -3.66 2.55
CA ARG A 67 -11.44 -3.57 4.01
C ARG A 67 -10.54 -4.67 4.57
N THR A 68 -10.63 -5.88 4.02
CA THR A 68 -9.82 -7.03 4.44
C THR A 68 -8.37 -6.87 4.03
N ILE A 69 -8.08 -6.48 2.78
CA ILE A 69 -6.73 -6.14 2.32
C ILE A 69 -6.11 -5.07 3.23
N ARG A 70 -6.83 -3.97 3.49
CA ARG A 70 -6.36 -2.89 4.38
C ARG A 70 -6.04 -3.40 5.78
N ARG A 71 -6.88 -4.30 6.32
CA ARG A 71 -6.66 -4.91 7.63
C ARG A 71 -5.41 -5.79 7.64
N ARG A 72 -5.24 -6.63 6.60
CA ARG A 72 -4.09 -7.52 6.43
C ARG A 72 -2.78 -6.78 6.29
N VAL A 73 -2.71 -5.78 5.41
CA VAL A 73 -1.54 -4.91 5.25
C VAL A 73 -1.13 -4.30 6.59
N LYS A 74 -2.09 -3.74 7.34
CA LYS A 74 -1.82 -3.20 8.68
C LYS A 74 -1.33 -4.26 9.66
N SER A 75 -1.96 -5.43 9.72
CA SER A 75 -1.59 -6.47 10.70
C SER A 75 -0.25 -7.15 10.37
N GLU A 76 0.07 -7.29 9.08
CA GLU A 76 1.26 -8.02 8.61
C GLU A 76 2.49 -7.11 8.52
N LEU A 77 2.31 -5.81 8.22
CA LEU A 77 3.42 -4.90 7.90
C LEU A 77 3.54 -3.69 8.85
N GLY A 78 2.52 -3.34 9.64
CA GLY A 78 2.53 -2.25 10.62
C GLY A 78 1.35 -1.27 10.51
#